data_AF-A0A4Z0EIC0-F1
#
_entry.id   AF-A0A4Z0EIC0-F1
#
_cell.length_a   1.000
_cell.length_b   1.000
_cell.length_c   1.000
_cell.angle_alpha   90.00
_cell.angle_beta   90.00
_cell.angle_gamma   90.00
#
_symmetry.space_group_name_H-M   'P 1'
#
loop_
_entity.id
_entity.type
_entity.pdbx_description
1 polymer ?
#
loop_
_entity_poly.entity_id
_entity_poly.type
_entity_poly.pdbx_seq_one_letter_code
_entity_poly.pdbx_strand_id
1 'polypeptide(L)'
;MNSLHLLADVTHVLPFHLYDDVKRQPTRCELVVHPGRGWAVATELPQTLQQPALIGLMQCHITLAAKVCQEYNIEPSSLTLFTRYAYSDNYENVYAVHFGHGERDLFDGVRFVEPRRDMLNQEDMAALVVQLSNGQAPAQVWRALAPAPAPKAAAVTSKVR
;
A
#
# COMPACT_ATOMS: atom_id res chain seq x y z
N MET A 1 -2.72 -21.10 -4.37
CA MET A 1 -2.46 -20.25 -3.19
C MET A 1 -3.66 -20.32 -2.27
N ASN A 2 -3.46 -20.51 -0.96
CA ASN A 2 -4.54 -20.36 0.02
C ASN A 2 -5.10 -18.95 -0.10
N SER A 3 -6.42 -18.82 -0.13
CA SER A 3 -7.03 -17.52 -0.32
C SER A 3 -6.89 -16.71 0.98
N LEU A 4 -6.44 -15.46 0.86
CA LEU A 4 -6.07 -14.58 1.98
C LEU A 4 -7.24 -14.27 2.94
N HIS A 5 -8.48 -14.64 2.57
CA HIS A 5 -9.67 -14.50 3.40
C HIS A 5 -9.70 -15.40 4.64
N LEU A 6 -8.81 -16.41 4.72
CA LEU A 6 -8.73 -17.33 5.86
C LEU A 6 -7.90 -16.77 7.03
N LEU A 7 -7.31 -15.60 6.86
CA LEU A 7 -6.48 -14.94 7.87
C LEU A 7 -7.37 -14.20 8.88
N ALA A 8 -7.06 -14.37 10.16
CA ALA A 8 -7.73 -13.62 11.23
C ALA A 8 -7.54 -12.11 11.04
N ASP A 9 -8.54 -11.33 11.47
CA ASP A 9 -8.53 -9.86 11.48
C ASP A 9 -8.30 -9.18 10.12
N VAL A 10 -8.62 -9.88 9.03
CA VAL A 10 -8.62 -9.35 7.67
C VAL A 10 -9.97 -8.75 7.30
N THR A 11 -9.94 -7.55 6.73
CA THR A 11 -11.10 -6.84 6.18
C THR A 11 -11.02 -6.80 4.65
N HIS A 12 -12.15 -7.04 3.99
CA HIS A 12 -12.27 -6.95 2.54
C HIS A 12 -13.07 -5.72 2.13
N VAL A 13 -12.63 -5.03 1.09
CA VAL A 13 -13.32 -3.86 0.53
C VAL A 13 -13.94 -4.21 -0.81
N LEU A 14 -15.09 -3.60 -1.08
CA LEU A 14 -15.76 -3.68 -2.38
C LEU A 14 -14.80 -3.34 -3.52
N PRO A 15 -15.01 -3.93 -4.71
CA PRO A 15 -14.16 -3.65 -5.85
C PRO A 15 -14.07 -2.15 -6.18
N PHE A 16 -12.87 -1.69 -6.46
CA PHE A 16 -12.54 -0.30 -6.81
C PHE A 16 -11.68 -0.25 -8.07
N HIS A 17 -11.37 0.95 -8.57
CA HIS A 17 -10.52 1.11 -9.75
C HIS A 17 -9.19 1.77 -9.39
N LEU A 18 -8.10 1.04 -9.60
CA LEU A 18 -6.74 1.52 -9.41
C LEU A 18 -6.14 1.91 -10.77
N TYR A 19 -5.65 3.15 -10.90
CA TYR A 19 -4.94 3.55 -12.10
C TYR A 19 -3.53 2.93 -12.10
N ASP A 20 -3.24 2.13 -13.11
CA ASP A 20 -1.90 1.59 -13.36
C ASP A 20 -1.20 2.45 -14.42
N ASP A 21 -0.10 3.08 -14.03
CA ASP A 21 0.73 3.91 -14.89
C ASP A 21 1.40 3.11 -16.02
N VAL A 22 1.61 1.81 -15.82
CA VAL A 22 2.16 0.90 -16.84
C VAL A 22 1.11 0.58 -17.91
N LYS A 23 -0.10 0.19 -17.50
CA LYS A 23 -1.21 -0.07 -18.45
C LYS A 23 -1.82 1.20 -19.02
N ARG A 24 -1.59 2.35 -18.36
CA ARG A 24 -2.20 3.66 -18.64
C ARG A 24 -3.73 3.65 -18.65
N GLN A 25 -4.35 2.69 -17.95
CA GLN A 25 -5.79 2.53 -17.84
C GLN A 25 -6.18 2.10 -16.41
N PRO A 26 -7.39 2.46 -15.94
CA PRO A 26 -7.89 1.94 -14.66
C PRO A 26 -8.11 0.43 -14.70
N THR A 27 -7.61 -0.24 -13.69
CA THR A 27 -7.82 -1.67 -13.45
C THR A 27 -8.80 -1.85 -12.30
N ARG A 28 -9.75 -2.77 -12.45
CA ARG A 28 -10.66 -3.16 -11.36
C ARG A 28 -9.89 -4.01 -10.36
N CYS A 29 -9.91 -3.64 -9.09
CA CYS A 29 -9.22 -4.34 -8.02
C CYS A 29 -10.17 -4.66 -6.86
N GLU A 30 -9.85 -5.69 -6.09
CA GLU A 30 -10.33 -5.87 -4.71
C GLU A 30 -9.22 -5.50 -3.72
N LEU A 31 -9.59 -5.05 -2.52
CA LEU A 31 -8.63 -4.73 -1.46
C LEU A 31 -8.86 -5.66 -0.27
N VAL A 32 -7.75 -6.18 0.23
CA VAL A 32 -7.67 -6.92 1.49
C VAL A 32 -6.80 -6.11 2.44
N VAL A 33 -7.26 -5.85 3.66
CA VAL A 33 -6.53 -5.05 4.67
C VAL A 33 -6.44 -5.84 5.97
N HIS A 34 -5.30 -5.80 6.64
CA HIS A 34 -5.13 -6.32 8.00
C HIS A 34 -4.78 -5.15 8.94
N PRO A 35 -5.78 -4.51 9.58
CA PRO A 35 -5.57 -3.29 10.37
C PRO A 35 -4.55 -3.46 11.49
N GLY A 36 -4.66 -4.53 12.29
CA GLY A 36 -3.76 -4.80 13.41
C GLY A 36 -2.30 -5.09 13.03
N ARG A 37 -2.00 -5.30 11.75
CA ARG A 37 -0.65 -5.59 11.23
C ARG A 37 -0.12 -4.53 10.27
N GLY A 38 -0.95 -3.56 9.88
CA GLY A 38 -0.56 -2.45 9.02
C GLY A 38 -0.21 -2.87 7.59
N TRP A 39 -0.91 -3.82 6.99
CA TRP A 39 -0.70 -4.16 5.58
C TRP A 39 -1.99 -4.26 4.79
N ALA A 40 -1.89 -4.02 3.49
CA ALA A 40 -2.98 -4.14 2.54
C ALA A 40 -2.51 -4.74 1.21
N VAL A 41 -3.38 -5.51 0.55
CA VAL A 41 -3.13 -6.13 -0.75
C VAL A 41 -4.27 -5.78 -1.68
N ALA A 42 -3.96 -5.03 -2.74
CA ALA A 42 -4.84 -4.77 -3.86
C ALA A 42 -4.62 -5.84 -4.94
N THR A 43 -5.68 -6.54 -5.34
CA THR A 43 -5.60 -7.58 -6.37
C THR A 43 -6.45 -7.20 -7.56
N GLU A 44 -5.86 -7.17 -8.76
CA GLU A 44 -6.58 -7.01 -10.01
C GLU A 44 -7.60 -8.14 -10.21
N LEU A 45 -8.84 -7.75 -10.48
CA LEU A 45 -9.93 -8.63 -10.86
C LEU A 45 -9.98 -8.72 -12.40
N PRO A 46 -10.36 -9.89 -12.97
CA PRO A 46 -10.56 -10.02 -14.41
C PRO A 46 -11.56 -8.97 -14.91
N GLN A 47 -11.19 -8.23 -15.95
CA GLN A 47 -12.14 -7.38 -16.69
C GLN A 47 -12.99 -8.30 -17.56
N THR A 48 -14.27 -8.48 -17.23
CA THR A 48 -15.20 -9.18 -18.12
C THR A 48 -15.81 -8.20 -19.11
N LEU A 49 -15.90 -8.58 -20.38
CA LEU A 49 -16.48 -7.78 -21.48
C LEU A 49 -17.94 -7.32 -21.24
N GLN A 50 -18.60 -7.86 -20.20
CA GLN A 50 -20.00 -7.60 -19.86
C GLN A 50 -20.17 -6.63 -18.67
N GLN A 51 -19.09 -6.22 -18.01
CA GLN A 51 -19.18 -5.22 -16.94
C GLN A 51 -18.96 -3.83 -17.54
N PRO A 52 -19.91 -2.89 -17.39
CA PRO A 52 -19.74 -1.54 -17.91
C PRO A 52 -18.46 -0.94 -17.31
N ALA A 53 -17.58 -0.48 -18.20
CA ALA A 53 -16.43 0.31 -17.84
C ALA A 53 -16.90 1.54 -17.05
N LEU A 54 -16.16 1.89 -15.99
CA LEU A 54 -16.16 3.21 -15.33
C LEU A 54 -17.15 3.47 -14.17
N ILE A 55 -17.65 2.47 -13.44
CA ILE A 55 -18.25 2.75 -12.12
C ILE A 55 -17.26 2.38 -11.01
N GLY A 56 -16.44 3.36 -10.62
CA GLY A 56 -15.62 3.31 -9.41
C GLY A 56 -14.65 4.47 -9.33
N LEU A 57 -14.29 4.86 -8.10
CA LEU A 57 -13.32 5.93 -7.87
C LEU A 57 -11.98 5.53 -8.47
N MET A 58 -11.48 6.32 -9.43
CA MET A 58 -10.11 6.24 -9.88
C MET A 58 -9.19 6.65 -8.73
N GLN A 59 -8.34 5.73 -8.28
CA GLN A 59 -7.35 6.03 -7.26
C GLN A 59 -5.96 5.78 -7.82
N CYS A 60 -5.01 6.64 -7.46
CA CYS A 60 -3.59 6.30 -7.52
C CYS A 60 -3.20 5.65 -6.18
N HIS A 61 -2.03 5.02 -6.14
CA HIS A 61 -1.53 4.34 -4.94
C HIS A 61 -1.46 5.27 -3.71
N ILE A 62 -1.13 6.56 -3.88
CA ILE A 62 -1.11 7.55 -2.79
C ILE A 62 -2.51 7.71 -2.17
N THR A 63 -3.52 7.96 -3.01
CA THR A 63 -4.90 8.15 -2.55
C THR A 63 -5.45 6.90 -1.88
N LEU A 64 -5.13 5.72 -2.42
CA LEU A 64 -5.52 4.45 -1.82
C LEU A 64 -4.88 4.25 -0.45
N ALA A 65 -3.57 4.46 -0.34
CA ALA A 65 -2.84 4.33 0.92
C ALA A 65 -3.37 5.29 1.99
N ALA A 66 -3.63 6.56 1.63
CA ALA A 66 -4.20 7.53 2.55
C ALA A 66 -5.57 7.10 3.10
N LYS A 67 -6.46 6.61 2.22
CA LYS A 67 -7.78 6.10 2.63
C LYS A 67 -7.68 4.88 3.54
N VAL A 68 -6.80 3.94 3.22
CA VAL A 68 -6.57 2.75 4.06
C VAL A 68 -6.11 3.17 5.46
N CYS A 69 -5.17 4.10 5.57
CA CYS A 69 -4.71 4.61 6.86
C CYS A 69 -5.81 5.34 7.65
N GLN A 70 -6.66 6.11 6.98
CA GLN A 70 -7.76 6.83 7.62
C GLN A 70 -8.87 5.88 8.09
N GLU A 71 -9.35 5.01 7.21
CA GLU A 71 -10.51 4.14 7.47
C GLU A 71 -10.20 3.06 8.52
N TYR A 72 -8.98 2.52 8.51
CA TYR A 72 -8.57 1.43 9.39
C TYR A 72 -7.67 1.88 10.54
N ASN A 73 -7.48 3.18 10.73
CA ASN A 73 -6.62 3.77 11.74
C ASN A 73 -5.21 3.13 11.75
N ILE A 74 -4.63 2.92 10.57
CA ILE A 74 -3.27 2.38 10.40
C ILE A 74 -2.29 3.55 10.38
N GLU A 75 -1.20 3.44 11.15
CA GLU A 75 -0.11 4.42 11.10
C GLU A 75 0.54 4.42 9.70
N PRO A 76 0.68 5.58 9.03
CA PRO A 76 1.24 5.63 7.68
C PRO A 76 2.62 4.99 7.53
N SER A 77 3.50 5.15 8.53
CA SER A 77 4.83 4.52 8.59
C SER A 77 4.79 3.01 8.86
N SER A 78 3.63 2.46 9.20
CA SER A 78 3.43 1.02 9.39
C SER A 78 2.86 0.33 8.15
N LEU A 79 2.28 1.11 7.22
CA LEU A 79 1.59 0.59 6.05
C LEU A 79 2.57 -0.03 5.05
N THR A 80 2.30 -1.27 4.65
CA THR A 80 2.83 -1.87 3.43
C THR A 80 1.68 -2.20 2.48
N LEU A 81 1.72 -1.69 1.24
CA LEU A 81 0.71 -1.91 0.22
C LEU A 81 1.27 -2.78 -0.91
N PHE A 82 0.58 -3.85 -1.28
CA PHE A 82 0.92 -4.65 -2.46
C PHE A 82 -0.13 -4.50 -3.54
N THR A 83 0.30 -4.48 -4.80
CA THR A 83 -0.59 -4.53 -5.94
C THR A 83 -0.23 -5.72 -6.82
N ARG A 84 -1.19 -6.63 -6.99
CA ARG A 84 -1.07 -7.75 -7.92
C ARG A 84 -1.76 -7.39 -9.23
N TYR A 85 -0.99 -7.33 -10.30
CA TYR A 85 -1.50 -7.10 -11.66
C TYR A 85 -1.46 -8.40 -12.48
N ALA A 86 -2.45 -8.57 -13.34
CA ALA A 86 -2.48 -9.57 -14.40
C ALA A 86 -2.09 -8.88 -15.71
N TYR A 87 -0.82 -9.01 -16.12
CA TYR A 87 -0.39 -8.62 -17.46
C TYR A 87 -0.51 -9.83 -18.39
N SER A 88 -0.87 -9.60 -19.65
CA SER A 88 -1.19 -10.65 -20.63
C SER A 88 -0.05 -11.65 -20.89
N ASP A 89 1.18 -11.26 -20.59
CA ASP A 89 2.37 -11.98 -21.04
C ASP A 89 3.20 -12.56 -19.88
N ASN A 90 2.84 -12.25 -18.63
CA ASN A 90 3.52 -12.78 -17.44
C ASN A 90 2.51 -12.94 -16.29
N TYR A 91 2.26 -14.19 -15.93
CA TYR A 91 1.63 -14.50 -14.66
C TYR A 91 2.62 -14.13 -13.54
N GLU A 92 2.16 -13.31 -12.60
CA GLU A 92 2.81 -12.97 -11.31
C GLU A 92 3.68 -11.71 -11.23
N ASN A 93 3.34 -10.63 -11.95
CA ASN A 93 3.86 -9.30 -11.59
C ASN A 93 3.17 -8.79 -10.32
N VAL A 94 3.70 -9.17 -9.16
CA VAL A 94 3.34 -8.60 -7.85
C VAL A 94 4.29 -7.46 -7.55
N TYR A 95 3.75 -6.29 -7.25
CA TYR A 95 4.53 -5.14 -6.84
C TYR A 95 4.30 -4.85 -5.37
N ALA A 96 5.40 -4.61 -4.65
CA ALA A 96 5.34 -3.87 -3.40
C ALA A 96 5.31 -2.38 -3.73
N VAL A 97 4.38 -1.67 -3.11
CA VAL A 97 4.31 -0.21 -3.15
C VAL A 97 4.75 0.29 -1.80
N HIS A 98 5.92 0.90 -1.79
CA HIS A 98 6.45 1.57 -0.62
C HIS A 98 6.51 3.07 -0.87
N PHE A 99 6.40 3.85 0.19
CA PHE A 99 6.49 5.31 0.11
C PHE A 99 7.79 5.72 0.79
N GLY A 100 8.50 6.71 0.27
CA GLY A 100 9.70 7.23 0.93
C GLY A 100 9.39 7.78 2.32
N HIS A 101 8.21 8.40 2.48
CA HIS A 101 7.73 8.93 3.75
C HIS A 101 6.20 8.89 3.83
N GLY A 102 5.68 8.69 5.04
CA GLY A 102 4.25 8.66 5.34
C GLY A 102 3.98 9.24 6.72
N GLU A 103 3.09 10.22 6.82
CA GLU A 103 2.74 10.87 8.08
C GLU A 103 1.24 11.16 8.22
N ARG A 104 0.80 11.21 9.47
CA ARG A 104 -0.50 11.72 9.87
C ARG A 104 -0.30 13.15 10.36
N ASP A 105 -1.05 14.11 9.81
CA ASP A 105 -1.04 15.48 10.27
C ASP A 105 -1.98 15.68 11.48
N LEU A 106 -1.92 16.87 12.08
CA LEU A 106 -2.69 17.22 13.28
C LEU A 106 -4.21 17.28 13.06
N PHE A 107 -4.67 17.19 11.81
CA PHE A 107 -6.09 17.24 11.42
C PHE A 107 -6.56 15.89 10.84
N ASP A 108 -5.88 14.79 11.18
CA ASP A 108 -6.13 13.44 10.63
C ASP A 108 -5.98 13.34 9.10
N GLY A 109 -5.31 14.31 8.48
CA GLY A 109 -4.85 14.20 7.11
C GLY A 109 -3.72 13.19 7.01
N VAL A 110 -3.78 12.29 6.04
CA VAL A 110 -2.68 11.34 5.75
C VAL A 110 -1.96 11.78 4.50
N ARG A 111 -0.63 11.88 4.58
CA ARG A 111 0.24 12.26 3.47
C ARG A 111 1.27 11.17 3.22
N PHE A 112 1.43 10.83 1.95
CA PHE A 112 2.49 9.95 1.47
C PHE A 112 3.28 10.68 0.38
N VAL A 113 4.58 10.49 0.36
CA VAL A 113 5.48 11.06 -0.66
C VAL A 113 6.41 9.97 -1.20
N GLU A 114 6.89 10.21 -2.42
CA GLU A 114 7.79 9.30 -3.15
C GLU A 114 7.26 7.86 -3.23
N PRO A 115 6.09 7.61 -3.85
CA PRO A 115 5.68 6.24 -4.11
C PRO A 115 6.69 5.57 -5.03
N ARG A 116 7.16 4.39 -4.63
CA ARG A 116 8.05 3.55 -5.41
C ARG A 116 7.40 2.17 -5.55
N ARG A 117 7.51 1.63 -6.75
CA ARG A 117 6.99 0.30 -7.10
C ARG A 117 8.19 -0.62 -7.31
N ASP A 118 8.32 -1.60 -6.43
CA ASP A 118 9.32 -2.65 -6.56
C ASP A 118 8.63 -3.92 -7.05
N MET A 119 9.10 -4.45 -8.18
CA MET A 119 8.66 -5.75 -8.65
C MET A 119 9.26 -6.83 -7.74
N LEU A 120 8.41 -7.66 -7.14
CA LEU A 120 8.87 -8.76 -6.31
C LEU A 120 9.38 -9.89 -7.20
N ASN A 121 10.57 -10.40 -6.90
CA ASN A 121 11.03 -11.65 -7.50
C ASN A 121 10.29 -12.85 -6.88
N GLN A 122 10.50 -14.03 -7.44
CA GLN A 122 9.80 -15.25 -7.01
C GLN A 122 10.10 -15.62 -5.54
N GLU A 123 11.32 -15.38 -5.06
CA GLU A 123 11.72 -15.67 -3.68
C GLU A 123 11.04 -14.73 -2.68
N ASP A 124 11.07 -13.42 -2.95
CA ASP A 124 10.41 -12.40 -2.13
C ASP A 124 8.90 -12.61 -2.08
N MET A 125 8.31 -13.00 -3.22
CA MET A 125 6.89 -13.31 -3.32
C MET A 125 6.52 -14.58 -2.52
N ALA A 126 7.35 -15.63 -2.56
CA ALA A 126 7.16 -16.82 -1.73
C ALA A 126 7.26 -16.49 -0.23
N ALA A 127 8.27 -15.70 0.16
CA ALA A 127 8.44 -15.25 1.54
C ALA A 127 7.26 -14.41 2.02
N LEU A 128 6.79 -13.47 1.20
CA LEU A 128 5.61 -12.66 1.46
C LEU A 128 4.36 -13.53 1.65
N VAL A 129 4.11 -14.48 0.75
CA VAL A 129 2.95 -15.39 0.86
C VAL A 129 2.98 -16.17 2.17
N VAL A 130 4.15 -16.64 2.61
CA VAL A 130 4.31 -17.31 3.90
C VAL A 130 4.01 -16.36 5.07
N GLN A 131 4.56 -15.14 5.05
CA GLN A 131 4.32 -14.13 6.09
C GLN A 131 2.82 -13.80 6.21
N LEU A 132 2.19 -13.46 5.08
CA LEU A 132 0.77 -13.15 5.04
C LEU A 132 -0.07 -14.34 5.48
N SER A 133 0.25 -15.56 5.02
CA SER A 133 -0.46 -16.80 5.42
C SER A 133 -0.41 -17.07 6.93
N ASN A 134 0.60 -16.54 7.62
CA ASN A 134 0.77 -16.64 9.06
C ASN A 134 0.24 -15.41 9.82
N GLY A 135 -0.45 -14.48 9.15
CA GLY A 135 -0.93 -13.23 9.74
C GLY A 135 0.20 -12.29 10.19
N GLN A 136 1.41 -12.48 9.65
CA GLN A 136 2.56 -11.64 9.94
C GLN A 136 2.60 -10.44 9.01
N ALA A 137 3.17 -9.35 9.50
CA ALA A 137 3.41 -8.19 8.66
C ALA A 137 4.59 -8.47 7.70
N PRO A 138 4.58 -7.88 6.50
CA PRO A 138 5.68 -7.94 5.57
C PRO A 138 6.99 -7.37 6.13
N ALA A 139 8.09 -7.61 5.42
CA ALA A 139 9.40 -7.06 5.74
C ALA A 139 9.37 -5.52 5.91
N GLN A 140 10.04 -5.02 6.94
CA GLN A 140 10.05 -3.58 7.28
C GLN A 140 10.62 -2.70 6.16
N VAL A 141 11.45 -3.25 5.29
CA VAL A 141 12.05 -2.54 4.15
C VAL A 141 11.00 -1.97 3.18
N TRP A 142 9.79 -2.53 3.16
CA TRP A 142 8.69 -2.08 2.31
C TRP A 142 7.72 -1.11 3.01
N ARG A 143 8.00 -0.71 4.25
CA ARG A 143 7.20 0.29 4.98
C ARG A 143 7.68 1.69 4.66
N ALA A 144 6.78 2.65 4.78
CA ALA A 144 7.17 4.06 4.70
C ALA A 144 8.05 4.45 5.88
N LEU A 145 9.10 5.24 5.64
CA LEU A 145 9.94 5.73 6.71
C LEU A 145 9.20 6.80 7.50
N ALA A 146 9.42 6.83 8.82
CA ALA A 146 9.03 7.96 9.64
C ALA A 146 9.81 9.21 9.22
N PRO A 147 9.25 10.43 9.41
CA PRO A 147 10.00 11.65 9.13
C PRO A 147 11.28 11.64 9.95
N ALA A 148 12.41 11.98 9.30
CA ALA A 148 13.64 12.22 10.05
C ALA A 148 13.36 13.29 11.12
N PRO A 149 13.78 13.11 12.38
CA PRO A 149 13.57 14.11 13.41
C PRO A 149 14.19 15.43 12.93
N ALA A 150 13.42 16.52 13.02
CA ALA A 150 13.91 17.83 12.63
C ALA A 150 15.25 18.10 13.33
N PRO A 151 16.27 18.61 12.61
CA PRO A 151 17.55 18.91 13.23
C PRO A 151 17.31 19.85 14.41
N LYS A 152 17.77 19.46 15.60
CA LYS A 152 17.66 20.31 16.79
C LYS A 152 18.30 21.65 16.44
N ALA A 153 17.50 22.72 16.48
CA ALA A 153 18.00 24.07 16.30
C ALA A 153 19.16 24.28 17.29
N ALA A 154 20.36 24.49 16.76
CA ALA A 154 21.51 24.79 17.58
C ALA A 154 21.20 26.05 18.38
N ALA A 155 21.22 25.95 19.71
CA ALA A 155 21.06 27.09 20.59
C ALA A 155 22.22 28.07 20.31
N VAL A 156 21.93 29.12 19.54
CA VAL A 156 22.85 30.23 19.33
C VAL A 156 22.97 30.94 20.67
N THR A 157 24.04 30.64 21.39
CA THR A 157 24.42 31.37 22.59
C THR A 157 25.02 32.70 22.14
N SER A 158 24.16 33.70 21.98
CA SER A 158 24.59 35.09 21.79
C SER A 158 25.33 35.56 23.04
N LYS A 159 26.66 35.47 23.04
CA LYS A 159 27.49 36.25 23.96
C LYS A 159 27.41 37.71 23.53
N VAL A 160 26.55 38.47 24.20
CA VAL A 160 26.60 39.93 24.19
C VAL A 160 27.88 40.34 24.91
N ARG A 161 28.75 41.08 24.21
CA ARG A 161 29.90 41.77 24.80
C ARG A 161 29.45 43.11 25.35
#